data_AF-A0A2K9MJG8-F1
#
_entry.id   AF-A0A2K9MJG8-F1
#
_cell.length_a   1.000
_cell.length_b   1.000
_cell.length_c   1.000
_cell.angle_alpha   90.00
_cell.angle_beta   90.00
_cell.angle_gamma   90.00
#
_symmetry.space_group_name_H-M   'P 1'
#
loop_
_entity.id
_entity.type
_entity.pdbx_description
1 polymer ?
#
loop_
_entity_poly.entity_id
_entity_poly.type
_entity_poly.pdbx_seq_one_letter_code
_entity_poly.pdbx_strand_id
1 'polypeptide(L)'
;MAIPYAARLNAVEKFRVWTLARPDLIYLALGMPIPDTPDAIKEATVAALRAGHVHYSDFKDIPELRAALVDKMREQNDLDFTPDEIIVTNGLTQASFLACKRRCKNRPR
;
A
#
# COMPACT_ATOMS: atom_id res chain seq x y z
N MET A 1 -19.30 17.13 13.21
CA MET A 1 -19.63 17.59 11.85
C MET A 1 -18.47 17.22 10.94
N ALA A 2 -18.63 16.24 10.05
CA ALA A 2 -17.54 15.77 9.20
C ALA A 2 -17.24 16.82 8.11
N ILE A 3 -15.98 17.24 7.99
CA ILE A 3 -15.55 18.12 6.91
C ILE A 3 -15.70 17.34 5.59
N PRO A 4 -16.33 17.91 4.54
CA PRO A 4 -16.44 17.25 3.24
C PRO A 4 -15.06 16.87 2.71
N TYR A 5 -14.92 15.68 2.15
CA TYR A 5 -13.63 15.14 1.66
C TYR A 5 -12.90 16.12 0.71
N ALA A 6 -13.66 16.78 -0.17
CA ALA A 6 -13.13 17.80 -1.09
C ALA A 6 -12.50 19.00 -0.35
N ALA A 7 -13.08 19.44 0.76
CA ALA A 7 -12.53 20.54 1.56
C ALA A 7 -11.21 20.14 2.26
N ARG A 8 -11.04 18.86 2.62
CA ARG A 8 -9.78 18.34 3.18
C ARG A 8 -8.66 18.34 2.13
N LEU A 9 -8.93 17.90 0.91
CA LEU A 9 -7.92 17.86 -0.16
C LEU A 9 -7.42 19.27 -0.53
N ASN A 10 -8.34 20.22 -0.66
CA ASN A 10 -8.02 21.61 -0.95
C ASN A 10 -7.12 22.26 0.13
N ALA A 11 -7.25 21.83 1.39
CA ALA A 11 -6.39 22.31 2.46
C ALA A 11 -4.96 21.75 2.33
N VAL A 12 -4.82 20.43 2.14
CA VAL A 12 -3.52 19.75 2.01
C VAL A 12 -2.70 20.31 0.86
N GLU A 13 -3.33 20.55 -0.29
CA GLU A 13 -2.65 21.06 -1.48
C GLU A 13 -2.15 22.51 -1.30
N LYS A 14 -2.96 23.38 -0.68
CA LYS A 14 -2.54 24.75 -0.32
C LYS A 14 -1.37 24.76 0.66
N PHE A 15 -1.40 23.89 1.66
CA PHE A 15 -0.31 23.78 2.63
C PHE A 15 1.01 23.36 1.97
N ARG A 16 0.97 22.45 0.98
CA ARG A 16 2.17 22.05 0.21
C ARG A 16 2.75 23.20 -0.62
N VAL A 17 1.93 24.09 -1.13
CA VAL A 17 2.43 25.30 -1.84
C VAL A 17 3.08 26.27 -0.85
N TRP A 18 2.51 26.41 0.36
CA TRP A 18 3.05 27.30 1.39
C TRP A 18 4.40 26.85 1.94
N THR A 19 4.66 25.54 2.02
CA THR A 19 5.97 25.03 2.45
C THR A 19 7.10 25.42 1.48
N LEU A 20 6.80 25.65 0.21
CA LEU A 20 7.79 26.12 -0.77
C LEU A 20 8.12 27.61 -0.58
N ALA A 21 7.15 28.40 -0.12
CA ALA A 21 7.30 29.85 0.09
C ALA A 21 7.79 30.21 1.51
N ARG A 22 7.73 29.27 2.45
CA ARG A 22 8.03 29.48 3.87
C ARG A 22 8.96 28.39 4.40
N PRO A 23 10.29 28.61 4.38
CA PRO A 23 11.27 27.62 4.84
C PRO A 23 11.21 27.34 6.35
N ASP A 24 10.51 28.17 7.12
CA ASP A 24 10.25 28.00 8.56
C ASP A 24 9.01 27.13 8.87
N LEU A 25 8.24 26.72 7.84
CA LEU A 25 6.99 26.00 8.02
C LEU A 25 7.20 24.49 8.19
N ILE A 26 6.81 23.95 9.34
CA ILE A 26 6.85 22.51 9.60
C ILE A 26 5.54 21.86 9.10
N TYR A 27 5.66 20.92 8.16
CA TYR A 27 4.52 20.21 7.58
C TYR A 27 4.32 18.83 8.21
N LEU A 28 3.29 18.70 9.06
CA LEU A 28 2.99 17.47 9.82
C LEU A 28 1.84 16.64 9.22
N ALA A 29 1.37 16.96 8.02
CA ALA A 29 0.24 16.28 7.38
C ALA A 29 0.67 15.26 6.31
N LEU A 30 1.97 14.95 6.22
CA LEU A 30 2.50 14.00 5.25
C LEU A 30 2.15 12.56 5.67
N GLY A 31 1.43 11.83 4.82
CA GLY A 31 1.03 10.44 5.05
C GLY A 31 1.90 9.39 4.36
N MET A 32 3.05 9.80 3.79
CA MET A 32 3.97 8.93 3.06
C MET A 32 5.38 9.05 3.62
N PRO A 33 6.17 7.97 3.64
CA PRO A 33 7.57 8.03 4.04
C PRO A 33 8.35 8.97 3.12
N ILE A 34 9.25 9.76 3.70
CA ILE A 34 10.14 10.69 2.98
C ILE A 34 11.35 9.98 2.35
N PRO A 35 11.97 8.95 2.99
CA PRO A 35 13.08 8.24 2.38
C PRO A 35 12.69 7.57 1.06
N ASP A 36 13.60 7.60 0.11
CA ASP A 36 13.43 6.92 -1.17
C ASP A 36 13.42 5.40 -1.00
N THR A 37 12.94 4.69 -2.00
CA THR A 37 12.94 3.22 -2.06
C THR A 37 14.39 2.71 -2.02
N PRO A 38 14.73 1.71 -1.18
CA PRO A 38 16.05 1.10 -1.15
C PRO A 38 16.51 0.58 -2.52
N ASP A 39 17.80 0.73 -2.83
CA ASP A 39 18.35 0.39 -4.15
C ASP A 39 18.19 -1.09 -4.50
N ALA A 40 18.26 -2.00 -3.52
CA ALA A 40 18.01 -3.42 -3.74
C ALA A 40 16.63 -3.70 -4.37
N ILE A 41 15.60 -2.93 -3.99
CA ILE A 41 14.24 -3.06 -4.54
C ILE A 41 14.17 -2.49 -5.96
N LYS A 42 14.84 -1.35 -6.20
CA LYS A 42 14.93 -0.74 -7.53
C LYS A 42 15.61 -1.67 -8.52
N GLU A 43 16.75 -2.25 -8.15
CA GLU A 43 17.50 -3.18 -9.00
C GLU A 43 16.72 -4.47 -9.28
N ALA A 44 16.05 -5.03 -8.28
CA ALA A 44 15.17 -6.19 -8.48
C ALA A 44 14.02 -5.88 -9.44
N THR A 45 13.44 -4.67 -9.35
CA THR A 45 12.39 -4.21 -10.27
C THR A 45 12.91 -4.08 -11.70
N VAL A 46 14.09 -3.48 -11.88
CA VAL A 46 14.72 -3.35 -13.21
C VAL A 46 15.03 -4.72 -13.80
N ALA A 47 15.55 -5.64 -13.00
CA ALA A 47 15.81 -7.02 -13.43
C ALA A 47 14.52 -7.72 -13.86
N ALA A 48 13.44 -7.57 -13.08
CA ALA A 48 12.15 -8.19 -13.41
C ALA A 48 11.55 -7.65 -14.72
N LEU A 49 11.67 -6.34 -14.96
CA LEU A 49 11.26 -5.71 -16.22
C LEU A 49 12.08 -6.25 -17.40
N ARG A 50 13.41 -6.36 -17.26
CA ARG A 50 14.29 -6.91 -18.31
C ARG A 50 14.03 -8.38 -18.60
N ALA A 51 13.62 -9.15 -17.59
CA ALA A 51 13.24 -10.56 -17.72
C ALA A 51 11.84 -10.77 -18.31
N GLY A 52 11.07 -9.70 -18.55
CA GLY A 52 9.74 -9.78 -19.15
C GLY A 52 8.62 -10.15 -18.18
N HIS A 53 8.80 -9.94 -16.86
CA HIS A 53 7.73 -10.13 -15.86
C HIS A 53 6.71 -8.97 -15.91
N VAL A 54 5.99 -8.86 -17.04
CA VAL A 54 5.04 -7.77 -17.34
C VAL A 54 3.66 -8.28 -17.79
N HIS A 55 3.39 -9.56 -17.57
CA HIS A 55 2.14 -10.21 -17.91
C HIS A 55 1.32 -10.49 -16.64
N TYR A 56 0.05 -10.87 -16.82
CA TYR A 56 -0.82 -11.18 -15.70
C TYR A 56 -0.24 -12.27 -14.80
N SER A 57 -0.27 -12.00 -13.49
CA SER A 57 -0.05 -12.99 -12.45
C SER A 57 -1.30 -13.85 -12.25
N ASP A 58 -1.18 -14.85 -11.39
CA ASP A 58 -2.35 -15.54 -10.81
C ASP A 58 -3.24 -14.53 -10.05
N PHE A 59 -4.50 -14.90 -9.80
CA PHE A 59 -5.49 -14.12 -9.07
C PHE A 59 -5.01 -13.71 -7.66
N LYS A 60 -4.29 -14.59 -6.97
CA LYS A 60 -3.70 -14.31 -5.65
C LYS A 60 -2.29 -13.69 -5.73
N ASP A 61 -1.79 -13.47 -6.95
CA ASP A 61 -0.41 -13.07 -7.28
C ASP A 61 0.60 -14.23 -7.22
N ILE A 62 1.85 -13.94 -7.60
CA ILE A 62 2.93 -14.91 -7.81
C ILE A 62 3.22 -15.75 -6.56
N PRO A 63 3.38 -17.08 -6.69
CA PRO A 63 3.59 -17.98 -5.54
C PRO A 63 4.79 -17.63 -4.68
N GLU A 64 5.89 -17.17 -5.29
CA GLU A 64 7.15 -16.85 -4.63
C GLU A 64 6.98 -15.66 -3.66
N LEU A 65 6.21 -14.65 -4.07
CA LEU A 65 5.91 -13.49 -3.22
C LEU A 65 5.03 -13.90 -2.04
N ARG A 66 4.03 -14.76 -2.27
CA ARG A 66 3.16 -15.24 -1.19
C ARG A 66 3.93 -16.08 -0.16
N ALA A 67 4.85 -16.93 -0.61
CA ALA A 67 5.72 -17.68 0.29
C ALA A 67 6.60 -16.75 1.15
N ALA A 68 7.26 -15.76 0.52
CA ALA A 68 8.07 -14.78 1.24
C ALA A 68 7.24 -13.96 2.25
N LEU A 69 5.98 -13.67 1.94
CA LEU A 69 5.08 -12.99 2.86
C LEU A 69 4.70 -13.87 4.06
N VAL A 70 4.49 -15.18 3.88
CA VAL A 70 4.28 -16.12 4.99
C VAL A 70 5.47 -16.07 5.96
N ASP A 71 6.68 -16.20 5.44
CA ASP A 71 7.90 -16.18 6.26
C ASP A 71 8.03 -14.85 7.01
N LYS A 72 7.78 -13.72 6.34
CA LYS A 72 7.75 -12.40 6.96
C LYS A 72 6.72 -12.29 8.09
N MET A 73 5.52 -12.86 7.92
CA MET A 73 4.48 -12.82 8.97
C MET A 73 4.86 -13.69 10.16
N ARG A 74 5.48 -14.84 9.93
CA ARG A 74 5.98 -15.71 11.00
C ARG A 74 7.10 -15.02 11.77
N GLU A 75 8.11 -14.52 11.09
CA GLU A 75 9.31 -13.94 11.71
C GLU A 75 9.05 -12.61 12.42
N GLN A 76 8.24 -11.72 11.83
CA GLN A 76 8.06 -10.36 12.34
C GLN A 76 6.78 -10.17 13.14
N ASN A 77 5.80 -11.05 12.98
CA ASN A 77 4.48 -10.88 13.57
C ASN A 77 4.02 -12.08 14.41
N ASP A 78 4.79 -13.18 14.46
CA ASP A 78 4.43 -14.42 15.17
C ASP A 78 3.07 -14.98 14.71
N LEU A 79 2.79 -14.85 13.42
CA LEU A 79 1.57 -15.35 12.79
C LEU A 79 1.89 -16.46 11.81
N ASP A 80 1.25 -17.61 11.99
CA ASP A 80 1.39 -18.75 11.09
C ASP A 80 0.25 -18.74 10.06
N PHE A 81 0.61 -18.64 8.78
CA PHE A 81 -0.31 -18.65 7.65
C PHE A 81 0.19 -19.59 6.58
N THR A 82 -0.72 -20.11 5.77
CA THR A 82 -0.37 -20.80 4.52
C THR A 82 -0.31 -19.81 3.35
N PRO A 83 0.44 -20.10 2.27
CA PRO A 83 0.46 -19.24 1.08
C PRO A 83 -0.93 -19.01 0.46
N ASP A 84 -1.88 -19.91 0.69
CA ASP A 84 -3.26 -19.79 0.22
C ASP A 84 -4.12 -18.81 1.02
N GLU A 85 -3.70 -18.46 2.22
CA GLU A 85 -4.36 -17.46 3.07
C GLU A 85 -3.86 -16.04 2.79
N ILE A 86 -2.89 -15.89 1.88
CA ILE A 86 -2.32 -14.60 1.46
C ILE A 86 -2.85 -14.21 0.08
N ILE A 87 -3.27 -12.95 -0.04
CA ILE A 87 -3.59 -12.30 -1.32
C ILE A 87 -2.86 -10.97 -1.40
N VAL A 88 -2.19 -10.72 -2.52
CA VAL A 88 -1.54 -9.43 -2.79
C VAL A 88 -2.54 -8.48 -3.44
N THR A 89 -2.51 -7.22 -3.03
CA THR A 89 -3.43 -6.19 -3.53
C THR A 89 -2.69 -4.91 -3.86
N ASN A 90 -3.33 -4.03 -4.64
CA ASN A 90 -2.85 -2.68 -4.94
C ASN A 90 -2.92 -1.78 -3.68
N GLY A 91 -1.94 -1.98 -2.80
CA GLY A 91 -1.83 -1.28 -1.52
C GLY A 91 -2.97 -1.56 -0.54
N LEU A 92 -2.89 -0.90 0.61
CA LEU A 92 -3.84 -1.05 1.72
C LEU A 92 -5.27 -0.64 1.33
N THR A 93 -5.43 0.31 0.41
CA THR A 93 -6.75 0.82 0.01
C THR A 93 -7.59 -0.29 -0.62
N GLN A 94 -7.02 -1.09 -1.53
CA GLN A 94 -7.76 -2.20 -2.13
C GLN A 94 -8.04 -3.30 -1.10
N ALA A 95 -7.05 -3.68 -0.28
CA ALA A 95 -7.23 -4.67 0.78
C ALA A 95 -8.39 -4.28 1.72
N SER A 96 -8.38 -3.05 2.22
CA SER A 96 -9.41 -2.52 3.12
C SER A 96 -10.80 -2.50 2.46
N PHE A 97 -10.86 -2.07 1.19
CA PHE A 97 -12.11 -2.06 0.45
C PHE A 97 -12.70 -3.46 0.27
N LEU A 98 -11.88 -4.44 -0.11
CA LEU A 98 -12.30 -5.83 -0.28
C LEU A 98 -12.79 -6.45 1.03
N ALA A 99 -12.02 -6.26 2.12
CA ALA A 99 -12.39 -6.76 3.45
C ALA A 99 -13.73 -6.18 3.94
N CYS A 100 -13.91 -4.85 3.82
CA CYS A 100 -15.14 -4.18 4.23
C CYS A 100 -16.33 -4.55 3.34
N LYS A 101 -16.16 -4.56 2.01
CA LYS A 101 -17.23 -4.89 1.06
C LYS A 101 -17.75 -6.31 1.28
N ARG A 102 -16.86 -7.28 1.55
CA ARG A 102 -17.25 -8.66 1.84
C ARG A 102 -18.10 -8.74 3.11
N ARG A 103 -17.71 -8.01 4.17
CA ARG A 103 -18.42 -8.00 5.45
C ARG A 103 -19.79 -7.33 5.36
N CYS A 104 -19.91 -6.23 4.62
CA CYS A 104 -21.17 -5.50 4.48
C CYS A 104 -22.22 -6.27 3.64
N LYS A 105 -21.80 -7.07 2.65
CA LYS A 105 -22.74 -7.89 1.86
C LYS A 105 -23.29 -9.12 2.60
N ASN A 106 -22.65 -9.54 3.69
CA ASN A 106 -23.04 -10.72 4.49
C ASN A 106 -23.92 -10.37 5.71
N ARG A 107 -24.45 -9.15 5.83
CA ARG A 107 -25.51 -8.87 6.81
C ARG A 107 -26.80 -9.57 6.36
N PRO A 108 -27.45 -10.40 7.20
CA PRO A 108 -28.85 -10.74 6.95
C PRO A 108 -29.64 -9.43 6.89
N ARG A 109 -30.54 -9.32 5.91
CA ARG A 109 -31.50 -8.21 5.89
C ARG A 109 -32.36 -8.24 7.14
#